data_AF-A0A6A3NN78-F1
#
_entry.id   AF-A0A6A3NN78-F1
#
_cell.length_a   1.000
_cell.length_b   1.000
_cell.length_c   1.000
_cell.angle_alpha   90.00
_cell.angle_beta   90.00
_cell.angle_gamma   90.00
#
_symmetry.space_group_name_H-M   'P 1'
#
loop_
_entity.id
_entity.type
_entity.pdbx_description
1 polymer ?
#
loop_
_entity_poly.entity_id
_entity_poly.type
_entity_poly.pdbx_seq_one_letter_code
_entity_poly.pdbx_strand_id
1 'polypeptide(L)'
;MFPLLKKKNKRNTKIHFSDEQLKNFKELKRRLRNPPVLHLPDFSQPMHQRIDASKFAVGGALFQVVDGVERPIAYTSRKMKSAELNYSTQQQELLAIVDALAAFRIYCLDGLSIVETDHKSLEGLFTQKMTNRRLARWYDTLAEYQPMFSYLPGAKKGIADALSRRPDLQPDTKFFHDLSATSFDDTSFSLAISKVSGDSEFISRIKKSYKKERDVHAILAAIKKRKYDSKSKHEHQQHNKYRYYSEANGLLWYVSNTCR
;
A
#
# COMPACT_ATOMS: atom_id res chain seq x y z
N MET A 1 -0.77 -26.58 19.93
CA MET A 1 -0.55 -25.21 19.42
C MET A 1 -0.17 -24.16 20.49
N PHE A 2 -0.43 -24.37 21.80
CA PHE A 2 -0.21 -23.33 22.85
C PHE A 2 0.82 -23.59 23.99
N PRO A 3 1.89 -24.39 23.88
CA PRO A 3 2.86 -24.55 25.01
C PRO A 3 3.62 -23.27 25.37
N LEU A 4 3.91 -22.41 24.38
CA LEU A 4 4.70 -21.17 24.54
C LEU A 4 3.98 -20.10 25.37
N LEU A 5 2.64 -20.06 25.32
CA LEU A 5 1.80 -19.09 26.04
C LEU A 5 1.23 -19.65 27.35
N LYS A 6 1.26 -20.98 27.55
CA LYS A 6 0.79 -21.64 28.79
C LYS A 6 1.80 -21.59 29.93
N LYS A 7 3.09 -21.39 29.65
CA LYS A 7 4.05 -21.11 30.72
C LYS A 7 3.71 -19.73 31.30
N LYS A 8 3.55 -19.64 32.63
CA LYS A 8 3.47 -18.38 33.40
C LYS A 8 4.79 -17.60 33.24
N ASN A 9 5.05 -17.11 32.04
CA ASN A 9 6.20 -16.28 31.76
C ASN A 9 5.90 -14.90 32.36
N LYS A 10 6.85 -14.37 33.13
CA LYS A 10 6.78 -12.98 33.61
C LYS A 10 6.60 -12.07 32.38
N ARG A 11 5.85 -10.97 32.53
CA ARG A 11 5.78 -9.92 31.48
C ARG A 11 7.22 -9.59 31.04
N ASN A 12 7.47 -9.58 29.73
CA ASN A 12 8.77 -9.28 29.09
C ASN A 12 9.85 -10.38 29.14
N THR A 13 9.53 -11.64 29.41
CA THR A 13 10.53 -12.72 29.28
C THR A 13 10.85 -12.97 27.79
N LYS A 14 12.15 -13.01 27.42
CA LYS A 14 12.57 -13.33 26.04
C LYS A 14 12.07 -14.71 25.65
N ILE A 15 11.28 -14.78 24.58
CA ILE A 15 10.80 -16.03 24.00
C ILE A 15 11.87 -16.55 23.05
N HIS A 16 12.42 -17.72 23.34
CA HIS A 16 13.33 -18.42 22.45
C HIS A 16 12.52 -19.40 21.59
N PHE A 17 12.56 -19.20 20.28
CA PHE A 17 12.00 -20.15 19.32
C PHE A 17 12.98 -21.31 19.13
N SER A 18 12.48 -22.55 19.13
CA SER A 18 13.25 -23.67 18.59
C SER A 18 13.31 -23.59 17.07
N ASP A 19 14.27 -24.30 16.47
CA ASP A 19 14.40 -24.35 15.00
C ASP A 19 13.13 -24.86 14.31
N GLU A 20 12.46 -25.85 14.92
CA GLU A 20 11.17 -26.37 14.44
C GLU A 20 10.08 -25.30 14.50
N GLN A 21 10.00 -24.53 15.59
CA GLN A 21 9.02 -23.46 15.73
C GLN A 21 9.29 -22.31 14.75
N LEU A 22 10.56 -21.97 14.52
CA LEU A 22 10.96 -20.96 13.54
C LEU A 22 10.62 -21.42 12.11
N LYS A 23 10.85 -22.70 11.80
CA LYS A 23 10.45 -23.31 10.52
C LYS A 23 8.94 -23.23 10.31
N ASN A 24 8.16 -23.63 11.33
CA ASN A 24 6.70 -23.57 11.27
C ASN A 24 6.17 -22.13 11.14
N PHE A 25 6.81 -21.16 11.82
CA PHE A 25 6.47 -19.74 11.70
C PHE A 25 6.77 -19.18 10.30
N LYS A 26 7.92 -19.53 9.72
CA LYS A 26 8.26 -19.16 8.34
C LYS A 26 7.28 -19.77 7.34
N GLU A 27 6.90 -21.04 7.54
CA GLU A 27 5.91 -21.72 6.71
C GLU A 27 4.52 -21.07 6.84
N LEU A 28 4.10 -20.67 8.05
CA LEU A 28 2.86 -19.94 8.26
C LEU A 28 2.85 -18.60 7.49
N LYS A 29 3.93 -17.82 7.58
CA LYS A 29 4.08 -16.57 6.81
C LYS A 29 4.02 -16.83 5.31
N ARG A 30 4.67 -17.90 4.83
CA ARG A 30 4.64 -18.29 3.42
C ARG A 30 3.21 -18.62 3.00
N ARG A 31 2.48 -19.44 3.75
CA ARG A 31 1.09 -19.80 3.44
C ARG A 31 0.17 -18.59 3.44
N LEU A 32 0.27 -17.70 4.43
CA LEU A 32 -0.53 -16.46 4.50
C LEU A 32 -0.32 -15.51 3.30
N ARG A 33 0.81 -15.62 2.60
CA ARG A 33 1.14 -14.79 1.43
C ARG A 33 0.86 -15.46 0.09
N ASN A 34 0.44 -16.73 0.07
CA ASN A 34 0.28 -17.49 -1.16
C ASN A 34 -1.11 -18.16 -1.22
N PRO A 35 -1.62 -18.46 -2.42
CA PRO A 35 -2.73 -19.39 -2.56
C PRO A 35 -2.39 -20.73 -1.90
N PRO A 36 -3.35 -21.44 -1.28
CA PRO A 36 -4.80 -21.21 -1.31
C PRO A 36 -5.35 -20.34 -0.16
N VAL A 37 -4.47 -19.79 0.70
CA VAL A 37 -4.92 -18.96 1.85
C VAL A 37 -5.31 -17.56 1.40
N LEU A 38 -4.60 -16.99 0.43
CA LEU A 38 -5.09 -15.84 -0.34
C LEU A 38 -6.00 -16.36 -1.46
N HIS A 39 -7.25 -15.95 -1.39
CA HIS A 39 -8.30 -16.29 -2.33
C HIS A 39 -8.36 -15.28 -3.47
N LEU A 40 -8.61 -15.76 -4.68
CA LEU A 40 -8.89 -14.88 -5.81
C LEU A 40 -10.29 -14.28 -5.60
N PRO A 41 -10.44 -12.95 -5.71
CA PRO A 41 -11.72 -12.30 -5.50
C PRO A 41 -12.72 -12.68 -6.59
N ASP A 42 -13.96 -12.98 -6.18
CA ASP A 42 -15.11 -13.03 -7.08
C ASP A 42 -15.90 -11.71 -6.98
N PHE A 43 -15.78 -10.83 -7.97
CA PHE A 43 -16.43 -9.52 -7.95
C PHE A 43 -17.97 -9.57 -8.02
N SER A 44 -18.57 -10.75 -8.26
CA SER A 44 -20.03 -10.93 -8.18
C SER A 44 -20.53 -11.13 -6.74
N GLN A 45 -19.63 -11.39 -5.80
CA GLN A 45 -19.95 -11.68 -4.40
C GLN A 45 -19.62 -10.49 -3.49
N PRO A 46 -20.33 -10.33 -2.35
CA PRO A 46 -20.03 -9.27 -1.40
C PRO A 46 -18.62 -9.36 -0.85
N MET A 47 -17.95 -8.21 -0.73
CA MET A 47 -16.63 -8.07 -0.15
C MET A 47 -16.75 -7.70 1.32
N HIS A 48 -16.25 -8.54 2.22
CA HIS A 48 -16.29 -8.28 3.66
C HIS A 48 -14.95 -7.69 4.14
N GLN A 49 -15.04 -6.70 5.01
CA GLN A 49 -13.90 -6.02 5.59
C GLN A 49 -13.98 -6.05 7.11
N ARG A 50 -12.92 -6.52 7.77
CA ARG A 50 -12.74 -6.33 9.22
C ARG A 50 -11.64 -5.34 9.46
N ILE A 51 -11.97 -4.33 10.25
CA ILE A 51 -11.12 -3.17 10.44
C ILE A 51 -11.01 -2.88 11.94
N ASP A 52 -9.80 -2.54 12.36
CA ASP A 52 -9.51 -2.18 13.73
C ASP A 52 -8.49 -1.04 13.80
N ALA A 53 -8.68 -0.20 14.81
CA ALA A 53 -7.76 0.87 15.16
C ALA A 53 -7.18 0.59 16.55
N SER A 54 -5.86 0.68 16.66
CA SER A 54 -5.19 0.73 17.95
C SER A 54 -4.79 2.17 18.29
N LYS A 55 -4.12 2.35 19.43
CA LYS A 55 -3.59 3.65 19.85
C LYS A 55 -2.51 4.21 18.90
N PHE A 56 -1.95 3.41 18.00
CA PHE A 56 -0.78 3.80 17.21
C PHE A 56 -0.77 3.29 15.76
N ALA A 57 -1.73 2.45 15.38
CA ALA A 57 -1.80 1.89 14.03
C ALA A 57 -3.22 1.46 13.67
N VAL A 58 -3.48 1.38 12.38
CA VAL A 58 -4.71 0.86 11.80
C VAL A 58 -4.42 -0.45 11.08
N GLY A 59 -5.38 -1.36 11.09
CA GLY A 59 -5.28 -2.66 10.46
C GLY A 59 -6.59 -3.09 9.84
N GLY A 60 -6.52 -3.80 8.71
CA GLY A 60 -7.69 -4.25 7.98
C GLY A 60 -7.44 -5.58 7.27
N ALA A 61 -8.50 -6.37 7.14
CA ALA A 61 -8.53 -7.60 6.36
C ALA A 61 -9.75 -7.59 5.45
N LEU A 62 -9.53 -7.88 4.17
CA LEU A 62 -10.54 -8.09 3.15
C LEU A 62 -10.71 -9.59 2.93
N PHE A 63 -11.94 -10.08 2.91
CA PHE A 63 -12.24 -11.50 2.72
C PHE A 63 -13.61 -11.69 2.07
N GLN A 64 -13.83 -12.88 1.54
CA GLN A 64 -15.14 -13.35 1.08
C GLN A 64 -15.56 -14.57 1.86
N VAL A 65 -16.87 -14.80 1.98
CA VAL A 65 -17.41 -16.02 2.56
C VAL A 65 -17.76 -16.95 1.41
N VAL A 66 -16.99 -18.02 1.24
CA VAL A 66 -17.17 -19.02 0.18
C VAL A 66 -17.46 -20.35 0.84
N ASP A 67 -18.62 -20.94 0.55
CA ASP A 67 -19.11 -22.17 1.17
C ASP A 67 -19.17 -22.10 2.71
N GLY A 68 -19.54 -20.92 3.24
CA GLY A 68 -19.58 -20.68 4.69
C GLY A 68 -18.21 -20.50 5.36
N VAL A 69 -17.12 -20.49 4.58
CA VAL A 69 -15.76 -20.32 5.07
C VAL A 69 -15.22 -18.95 4.68
N GLU A 70 -14.65 -18.24 5.64
CA GLU A 70 -13.95 -16.97 5.38
C GLU A 70 -12.65 -17.23 4.63
N ARG A 71 -12.54 -16.61 3.46
CA ARG A 71 -11.41 -16.69 2.56
C ARG A 71 -10.76 -15.32 2.41
N PRO A 72 -9.61 -15.09 3.03
CA PRO A 72 -8.90 -13.82 2.93
C PRO A 72 -8.46 -13.51 1.50
N ILE A 73 -8.63 -12.26 1.09
CA ILE A 73 -8.23 -11.75 -0.24
C ILE A 73 -7.02 -10.82 -0.08
N ALA A 74 -7.08 -9.92 0.89
CA ALA A 74 -6.02 -8.94 1.11
C ALA A 74 -5.95 -8.51 2.58
N TYR A 75 -4.79 -7.99 2.98
CA TYR A 75 -4.56 -7.43 4.31
C TYR A 75 -3.89 -6.07 4.17
N THR A 76 -4.20 -5.17 5.10
CA THR A 76 -3.55 -3.86 5.21
C THR A 76 -3.20 -3.55 6.66
N SER A 77 -2.10 -2.84 6.87
CA SER A 77 -1.65 -2.40 8.19
C SER A 77 -0.77 -1.17 8.01
N ARG A 78 -1.05 -0.11 8.76
CA ARG A 78 -0.32 1.16 8.67
C ARG A 78 -0.15 1.79 10.03
N LYS A 79 1.05 2.32 10.29
CA LYS A 79 1.31 3.17 11.46
C LYS A 79 0.57 4.50 11.35
N MET A 80 -0.06 4.93 12.44
CA MET A 80 -0.66 6.25 12.51
C MET A 80 0.43 7.34 12.51
N LYS A 81 0.18 8.43 11.79
CA LYS A 81 1.03 9.62 11.81
C LYS A 81 0.90 10.31 13.16
N SER A 82 1.90 11.10 13.55
CA SER A 82 1.89 11.83 14.84
C SER A 82 0.62 12.68 15.05
N ALA A 83 0.09 13.27 13.97
CA ALA A 83 -1.17 14.01 14.04
C ALA A 83 -2.39 13.10 14.28
N GLU A 84 -2.40 11.89 13.72
CA GLU A 84 -3.49 10.90 13.81
C GLU A 84 -3.57 10.26 15.21
N LEU A 85 -2.45 10.22 15.94
CA LEU A 85 -2.41 9.79 17.35
C LEU A 85 -3.24 10.69 18.26
N ASN A 86 -3.42 11.97 17.89
CA ASN A 86 -4.19 12.94 18.68
C ASN A 86 -5.69 12.89 18.37
N TYR A 87 -6.15 11.99 17.50
CA TYR A 87 -7.56 11.87 17.16
C TYR A 87 -8.32 11.17 18.29
N SER A 88 -9.61 11.49 18.45
CA SER A 88 -10.45 10.74 19.38
C SER A 88 -10.57 9.28 18.92
N THR A 89 -10.89 8.35 19.83
CA THR A 89 -11.07 6.93 19.49
C THR A 89 -12.05 6.74 18.32
N GLN A 90 -13.17 7.45 18.33
CA GLN A 90 -14.16 7.40 17.24
C GLN A 90 -13.59 7.86 15.90
N GLN A 91 -12.75 8.91 15.90
CA GLN A 91 -12.07 9.39 14.69
C GLN A 91 -10.97 8.43 14.22
N GLN A 92 -10.29 7.74 15.13
CA GLN A 92 -9.29 6.72 14.79
C GLN A 92 -9.92 5.51 14.13
N GLU A 93 -11.11 5.10 14.60
CA GLU A 93 -11.87 4.02 13.96
C GLU A 93 -12.37 4.41 12.58
N LEU A 94 -12.93 5.63 12.41
CA LEU A 94 -13.30 6.10 11.07
C LEU A 94 -12.09 6.23 10.14
N LEU A 95 -10.96 6.71 10.66
CA LEU A 95 -9.70 6.74 9.91
C LEU A 95 -9.32 5.34 9.42
N ALA A 96 -9.41 4.32 10.27
CA ALA A 96 -9.10 2.95 9.87
C ALA A 96 -10.02 2.46 8.74
N ILE A 97 -11.30 2.83 8.77
CA ILE A 97 -12.27 2.49 7.71
C ILE A 97 -11.88 3.15 6.39
N VAL A 98 -11.63 4.46 6.42
CA VAL A 98 -11.24 5.24 5.23
C VAL A 98 -9.93 4.73 4.64
N ASP A 99 -8.95 4.40 5.49
CA ASP A 99 -7.64 3.89 5.09
C ASP A 99 -7.75 2.52 4.42
N ALA A 100 -8.57 1.62 4.98
CA ALA A 100 -8.81 0.30 4.40
C ALA A 100 -9.58 0.38 3.08
N LEU A 101 -10.60 1.22 2.98
CA LEU A 101 -11.33 1.43 1.72
C LEU A 101 -10.43 1.96 0.61
N ALA A 102 -9.53 2.90 0.94
CA ALA A 102 -8.52 3.37 0.00
C ALA A 102 -7.52 2.27 -0.39
N ALA A 103 -7.05 1.46 0.56
CA ALA A 103 -6.14 0.35 0.31
C ALA A 103 -6.79 -0.76 -0.54
N PHE A 104 -8.09 -0.98 -0.38
CA PHE A 104 -8.87 -2.01 -1.06
C PHE A 104 -9.73 -1.44 -2.19
N ARG A 105 -9.39 -0.24 -2.70
CA ARG A 105 -10.18 0.49 -3.68
C ARG A 105 -10.58 -0.37 -4.89
N ILE A 106 -9.62 -1.11 -5.45
CA ILE A 106 -9.84 -1.98 -6.61
C ILE A 106 -10.91 -3.06 -6.36
N TYR A 107 -11.15 -3.45 -5.11
CA TYR A 107 -12.12 -4.47 -4.73
C TYR A 107 -13.48 -3.89 -4.29
N CYS A 108 -13.50 -2.66 -3.78
CA CYS A 108 -14.65 -2.11 -3.06
C CYS A 108 -15.37 -0.98 -3.82
N LEU A 109 -14.83 -0.50 -4.94
CA LEU A 109 -15.41 0.65 -5.64
C LEU A 109 -16.73 0.32 -6.35
N ASP A 110 -16.78 -0.78 -7.11
CA ASP A 110 -17.91 -1.13 -7.98
C ASP A 110 -18.77 -2.29 -7.45
N GLY A 111 -18.51 -2.75 -6.22
CA GLY A 111 -19.13 -3.95 -5.63
C GLY A 111 -19.73 -3.71 -4.25
N LEU A 112 -20.53 -4.67 -3.77
CA LEU A 112 -21.10 -4.60 -2.42
C LEU A 112 -20.00 -4.76 -1.37
N SER A 113 -19.61 -3.65 -0.75
CA SER A 113 -18.61 -3.62 0.31
C SER A 113 -19.27 -3.59 1.69
N ILE A 114 -19.00 -4.59 2.51
CA ILE A 114 -19.51 -4.73 3.88
C ILE A 114 -18.38 -4.49 4.87
N VAL A 115 -18.51 -3.45 5.69
CA VAL A 115 -17.57 -3.12 6.75
C VAL A 115 -18.09 -3.65 8.08
N GLU A 116 -17.42 -4.69 8.59
CA GLU A 116 -17.69 -5.29 9.89
C GLU A 116 -16.96 -4.52 10.99
N THR A 117 -17.73 -3.78 11.78
CA THR A 117 -17.22 -2.92 12.84
C THR A 117 -18.02 -3.05 14.13
N ASP A 118 -17.46 -2.56 15.24
CA ASP A 118 -18.25 -2.32 16.44
C ASP A 118 -19.02 -1.04 16.16
N HIS A 119 -20.25 -1.17 15.66
CA HIS A 119 -21.05 -0.03 15.21
C HIS A 119 -21.30 1.02 16.32
N LYS A 120 -21.19 0.64 17.60
CA LYS A 120 -21.51 1.54 18.73
C LYS A 120 -20.61 2.78 18.81
N SER A 121 -19.38 2.68 18.35
CA SER A 121 -18.42 3.79 18.34
C SER A 121 -18.63 4.77 17.18
N LEU A 122 -19.27 4.34 16.08
CA LEU A 122 -19.50 5.18 14.89
C LEU A 122 -20.87 5.88 14.88
N GLU A 123 -21.88 5.37 15.61
CA GLU A 123 -23.22 5.98 15.70
C GLU A 123 -23.18 7.47 16.09
N GLY A 124 -22.32 7.82 17.05
CA GLY A 124 -22.13 9.21 17.47
C GLY A 124 -21.45 10.09 16.43
N LEU A 125 -20.66 9.51 15.52
CA LEU A 125 -19.90 10.26 14.53
C LEU A 125 -20.78 10.68 13.34
N PHE A 126 -21.66 9.78 12.89
CA PHE A 126 -22.61 10.04 11.80
C PHE A 126 -23.72 11.04 12.17
N THR A 127 -24.01 11.18 13.47
CA THR A 127 -25.05 12.08 13.98
C THR A 127 -24.52 13.47 14.38
N GLN A 128 -23.21 13.65 14.44
CA GLN A 128 -22.59 14.93 14.81
C GLN A 128 -22.71 15.97 13.69
N LYS A 129 -22.96 17.23 14.09
CA LYS A 129 -22.95 18.37 13.17
C LYS A 129 -21.56 18.50 12.56
N MET A 130 -21.47 18.45 11.23
CA MET A 130 -20.20 18.51 10.50
C MET A 130 -19.55 19.90 10.64
N THR A 131 -18.64 20.05 11.59
CA THR A 131 -17.85 21.28 11.82
C THR A 131 -16.40 21.15 11.35
N ASN A 132 -15.92 19.93 11.12
CA ASN A 132 -14.51 19.65 10.80
C ASN A 132 -14.33 19.29 9.32
N ARG A 133 -13.53 20.09 8.60
CA ARG A 133 -13.17 19.87 7.19
C ARG A 133 -12.54 18.50 6.92
N ARG A 134 -11.84 17.91 7.90
CA ARG A 134 -11.28 16.54 7.78
C ARG A 134 -12.38 15.49 7.71
N LEU A 135 -13.36 15.57 8.62
CA LEU A 135 -14.49 14.65 8.64
C LEU A 135 -15.29 14.76 7.34
N ALA A 136 -15.49 15.96 6.81
CA ALA A 136 -16.15 16.16 5.52
C ALA A 136 -15.45 15.37 4.39
N ARG A 137 -14.11 15.44 4.28
CA ARG A 137 -13.37 14.66 3.28
C ARG A 137 -13.51 13.14 3.46
N TRP A 138 -13.57 12.68 4.70
CA TRP A 138 -13.81 11.26 5.00
C TRP A 138 -15.23 10.85 4.64
N TYR A 139 -16.23 11.71 4.85
CA TYR A 139 -17.59 11.50 4.37
C TYR A 139 -17.68 11.44 2.85
N ASP A 140 -16.99 12.33 2.14
CA ASP A 140 -16.92 12.27 0.68
C ASP A 140 -16.32 10.93 0.21
N THR A 141 -15.29 10.46 0.92
CA THR A 141 -14.68 9.15 0.64
C THR A 141 -15.68 8.02 0.90
N LEU A 142 -16.38 8.03 2.03
CA LEU A 142 -17.41 7.03 2.32
C LEU A 142 -18.55 7.05 1.29
N ALA A 143 -18.93 8.24 0.79
CA ALA A 143 -19.97 8.39 -0.22
C ALA A 143 -19.56 7.82 -1.58
N GLU A 144 -18.25 7.82 -1.89
CA GLU A 144 -17.71 7.19 -3.09
C GLU A 144 -17.85 5.66 -3.04
N TYR A 145 -17.56 5.03 -1.90
CA TYR A 145 -17.60 3.56 -1.76
C TYR A 145 -18.96 3.00 -1.31
N GLN A 146 -19.81 3.83 -0.70
CA GLN A 146 -21.11 3.46 -0.14
C GLN A 146 -21.10 2.15 0.68
N PRO A 147 -20.19 2.01 1.67
CA PRO A 147 -20.06 0.76 2.42
C PRO A 147 -21.29 0.49 3.28
N MET A 148 -21.70 -0.76 3.34
CA MET A 148 -22.69 -1.24 4.31
C MET A 148 -22.01 -1.58 5.62
N PHE A 149 -22.46 -0.97 6.72
CA PHE A 149 -21.92 -1.29 8.04
C PHE A 149 -22.66 -2.47 8.66
N SER A 150 -21.91 -3.46 9.13
CA SER A 150 -22.43 -4.62 9.85
C SER A 150 -21.80 -4.67 11.25
N TYR A 151 -22.64 -4.90 12.26
CA TYR A 151 -22.17 -5.01 13.64
C TYR A 151 -21.44 -6.35 13.86
N LEU A 152 -20.19 -6.27 14.28
CA LEU A 152 -19.42 -7.42 14.73
C LEU A 152 -18.82 -7.16 16.12
N PRO A 153 -19.12 -7.99 17.13
CA PRO A 153 -18.50 -7.88 18.44
C PRO A 153 -16.97 -7.94 18.34
N GLY A 154 -16.27 -7.06 19.05
CA GLY A 154 -14.80 -6.93 18.98
C GLY A 154 -14.02 -8.23 19.18
N ALA A 155 -14.57 -9.19 19.95
CA ALA A 155 -13.96 -10.52 20.15
C ALA A 155 -13.77 -11.34 18.86
N LYS A 156 -14.51 -11.05 17.79
CA LYS A 156 -14.41 -11.73 16.48
C LYS A 156 -13.45 -11.03 15.51
N LYS A 157 -12.87 -9.87 15.86
CA LYS A 157 -11.96 -9.09 14.98
C LYS A 157 -10.50 -9.56 15.01
N GLY A 158 -10.22 -10.81 15.37
CA GLY A 158 -8.86 -11.27 15.71
C GLY A 158 -7.75 -10.94 14.69
N ILE A 159 -8.05 -10.97 13.39
CA ILE A 159 -7.08 -10.64 12.33
C ILE A 159 -6.78 -9.13 12.31
N ALA A 160 -7.82 -8.30 12.25
CA ALA A 160 -7.66 -6.84 12.19
C ALA A 160 -6.99 -6.31 13.47
N ASP A 161 -7.33 -6.87 14.61
CA ASP A 161 -6.75 -6.60 15.93
C ASP A 161 -5.24 -6.89 15.96
N ALA A 162 -4.83 -8.04 15.43
CA ALA A 162 -3.41 -8.41 15.32
C ALA A 162 -2.63 -7.46 14.39
N LEU A 163 -3.28 -6.96 13.33
CA LEU A 163 -2.68 -6.02 12.37
C LEU A 163 -2.59 -4.59 12.93
N SER A 164 -3.54 -4.17 13.77
CA SER A 164 -3.57 -2.83 14.37
C SER A 164 -2.66 -2.73 15.60
N ARG A 165 -2.42 -3.81 16.36
CA ARG A 165 -1.68 -3.79 17.64
C ARG A 165 -0.21 -4.22 17.58
N ARG A 166 0.40 -4.15 16.41
CA ARG A 166 1.80 -4.47 16.17
C ARG A 166 2.76 -3.66 17.07
N PRO A 167 3.48 -4.28 18.04
CA PRO A 167 4.31 -3.55 19.00
C PRO A 167 5.44 -2.72 18.37
N ASP A 168 5.93 -3.14 17.21
CA ASP A 168 6.92 -2.40 16.41
C ASP A 168 6.41 -1.07 15.86
N LEU A 169 5.11 -0.83 15.88
CA LEU A 169 4.50 0.44 15.47
C LEU A 169 4.37 1.43 16.64
N GLN A 170 4.66 1.02 17.88
CA GLN A 170 4.56 1.88 19.06
C GLN A 170 5.60 3.03 19.03
N PRO A 171 5.23 4.25 19.45
CA PRO A 171 6.14 5.41 19.45
C PRO A 171 7.40 5.23 20.32
N ASP A 172 7.34 4.44 21.39
CA ASP A 172 8.41 4.35 22.41
C ASP A 172 9.47 3.26 22.16
N THR A 173 9.40 2.56 21.01
CA THR A 173 10.47 1.64 20.64
C THR A 173 11.68 2.44 20.13
N LYS A 174 12.69 2.59 21.00
CA LYS A 174 14.02 3.17 20.68
C LYS A 174 14.80 2.42 19.57
N PHE A 175 14.19 1.39 18.97
CA PHE A 175 14.67 0.81 17.74
C PHE A 175 13.92 1.49 16.60
N PHE A 176 14.62 2.43 15.95
CA PHE A 176 14.27 2.87 14.61
C PHE A 176 14.28 1.64 13.69
N HIS A 177 13.17 0.89 13.63
CA HIS A 177 12.76 0.39 12.34
C HIS A 177 12.23 1.62 11.63
N ASP A 178 13.06 2.12 10.73
CA ASP A 178 12.67 3.14 9.80
C ASP A 178 11.44 2.65 9.02
N LEU A 179 10.25 3.04 9.49
CA LEU A 179 8.99 2.84 8.78
C LEU A 179 8.74 3.97 7.77
N SER A 180 9.72 4.89 7.58
CA SER A 180 9.77 5.73 6.39
C SER A 180 10.27 4.95 5.17
N ALA A 181 10.79 3.73 5.37
CA ALA A 181 10.58 2.68 4.39
C ALA A 181 9.09 2.34 4.41
N THR A 182 8.33 3.03 3.54
CA THR A 182 7.11 2.47 2.99
C THR A 182 7.42 1.02 2.61
N SER A 183 6.95 0.06 3.40
CA SER A 183 6.83 -1.33 2.90
C SER A 183 5.63 -1.48 1.97
N PHE A 184 4.95 -0.36 1.65
CA PHE A 184 4.66 -0.04 0.25
C PHE A 184 5.98 0.13 -0.49
N ASP A 185 6.62 -1.00 -0.68
CA ASP A 185 7.35 -1.24 -1.89
C ASP A 185 6.32 -0.93 -2.98
N ASP A 186 6.58 0.11 -3.76
CA ASP A 186 5.78 0.61 -4.89
C ASP A 186 5.76 -0.43 -6.04
N THR A 187 5.74 -1.72 -5.68
CA THR A 187 5.97 -2.90 -6.49
C THR A 187 4.70 -3.75 -6.66
N SER A 188 3.55 -3.35 -6.10
CA SER A 188 2.24 -3.91 -6.49
C SER A 188 1.78 -3.42 -7.88
N PHE A 189 2.49 -2.45 -8.46
CA PHE A 189 2.64 -2.31 -9.90
C PHE A 189 4.13 -2.14 -10.22
N SER A 190 4.96 -3.12 -9.83
CA SER A 190 6.15 -3.36 -10.62
C SER A 190 5.64 -3.85 -11.97
N LEU A 191 5.39 -2.90 -12.89
CA LEU A 191 5.48 -3.19 -14.31
C LEU A 191 6.84 -3.85 -14.41
N ALA A 192 6.87 -5.18 -14.53
CA ALA A 192 8.11 -5.90 -14.65
C ALA A 192 8.82 -5.22 -15.82
N ILE A 193 9.86 -4.43 -15.54
CA ILE A 193 10.77 -3.95 -16.56
C ILE A 193 11.54 -5.21 -16.94
N SER A 194 10.88 -6.08 -17.69
CA SER A 194 11.52 -7.14 -18.41
C SER A 194 12.53 -6.43 -19.28
N LYS A 195 13.80 -6.78 -19.15
CA LYS A 195 14.81 -6.38 -20.12
C LYS A 195 14.41 -7.06 -21.43
N VAL A 196 13.57 -6.41 -22.22
CA VAL A 196 13.21 -6.87 -23.55
C VAL A 196 14.48 -6.69 -24.38
N SER A 197 15.23 -7.79 -24.56
CA SER A 197 16.23 -7.88 -25.61
C SER A 197 15.46 -7.89 -26.93
N GLY A 198 15.22 -6.70 -27.48
CA GLY A 198 14.55 -6.60 -28.78
C GLY A 198 15.41 -7.27 -29.86
N ASP A 199 14.78 -8.04 -30.73
CA ASP A 199 15.44 -8.60 -31.91
C ASP A 199 16.04 -7.47 -32.77
N SER A 200 17.12 -7.77 -33.49
CA SER A 200 17.83 -6.79 -34.33
C SER A 200 16.91 -6.03 -35.30
N GLU A 201 15.88 -6.71 -35.81
CA GLU A 201 14.87 -6.13 -36.68
C GLU A 201 13.99 -5.08 -35.96
N PHE A 202 13.62 -5.33 -34.71
CA PHE A 202 12.83 -4.41 -33.90
C PHE A 202 13.60 -3.11 -33.62
N ILE A 203 14.88 -3.22 -33.26
CA ILE A 203 15.76 -2.06 -33.04
C ILE A 203 15.92 -1.24 -34.34
N SER A 204 16.05 -1.91 -35.49
CA SER A 204 16.13 -1.25 -36.80
C SER A 204 14.86 -0.44 -37.11
N ARG A 205 13.68 -0.99 -36.81
CA ARG A 205 12.39 -0.31 -36.99
C ARG A 205 12.27 0.93 -36.10
N ILE A 206 12.70 0.86 -34.85
CA ILE A 206 12.73 2.01 -33.93
C ILE A 206 13.65 3.11 -34.48
N LYS A 207 14.86 2.75 -34.93
CA LYS A 207 15.80 3.73 -35.52
C LYS A 207 15.23 4.39 -36.78
N LYS A 208 14.46 3.66 -37.59
CA LYS A 208 13.81 4.20 -38.79
C LYS A 208 12.66 5.16 -38.44
N SER A 209 11.89 4.90 -37.38
CA SER A 209 10.78 5.76 -36.98
C SER A 209 11.25 7.11 -36.43
N TYR A 210 12.39 7.16 -35.75
CA TYR A 210 12.99 8.42 -35.27
C TYR A 210 13.18 9.48 -36.36
N LYS A 211 13.42 9.06 -37.61
CA LYS A 211 13.58 9.99 -38.75
C LYS A 211 12.29 10.71 -39.16
N LYS A 212 11.13 10.26 -38.70
CA LYS A 212 9.83 10.88 -39.01
C LYS A 212 9.32 11.77 -37.88
N GLU A 213 9.73 11.51 -36.65
CA GLU A 213 9.16 12.12 -35.44
C GLU A 213 9.84 13.46 -35.09
N ARG A 214 9.06 14.56 -35.12
CA ARG A 214 9.57 15.91 -34.86
C ARG A 214 10.13 16.07 -33.44
N ASP A 215 9.49 15.44 -32.46
CA ASP A 215 9.90 15.54 -31.04
C ASP A 215 11.22 14.83 -30.77
N VAL A 216 11.46 13.67 -31.41
CA VAL A 216 12.73 12.95 -31.30
C VAL A 216 13.88 13.78 -31.85
N HIS A 217 13.68 14.48 -32.96
CA HIS A 217 14.68 15.41 -33.50
C HIS A 217 14.97 16.56 -32.54
N ALA A 218 13.94 17.13 -31.89
CA ALA A 218 14.13 18.19 -30.90
C ALA A 218 14.94 17.71 -29.69
N ILE A 219 14.70 16.48 -29.22
CA ILE A 219 15.46 15.87 -28.12
C ILE A 219 16.91 15.60 -28.54
N LEU A 220 17.15 15.03 -29.72
CA LEU A 220 18.49 14.76 -30.24
C LEU A 220 19.28 16.05 -30.49
N ALA A 221 18.64 17.12 -30.98
CA ALA A 221 19.26 18.43 -31.13
C ALA A 221 19.66 19.02 -29.77
N ALA A 222 18.79 18.90 -28.76
CA ALA A 222 19.10 19.33 -27.39
C ALA A 222 20.23 18.50 -26.75
N ILE A 223 20.33 17.20 -27.04
CA ILE A 223 21.46 16.34 -26.61
C ILE A 223 22.76 16.78 -27.29
N LYS A 224 22.74 17.02 -28.61
CA LYS A 224 23.93 17.49 -29.36
C LYS A 224 24.40 18.86 -28.87
N LYS A 225 23.47 19.80 -28.66
CA LYS A 225 23.77 21.14 -28.12
C LYS A 225 24.40 21.05 -26.73
N ARG A 226 23.90 20.18 -25.84
CA ARG A 226 24.52 19.91 -24.52
C ARG A 226 25.93 19.35 -24.59
N LYS A 227 26.23 18.46 -25.55
CA LYS A 227 27.60 17.95 -25.73
C LYS A 227 28.55 19.07 -26.22
N TYR A 228 28.06 19.98 -27.07
CA TYR A 228 28.83 21.09 -27.62
C TYR A 228 29.04 22.25 -26.61
N ASP A 229 28.01 22.63 -25.84
CA ASP A 229 28.01 23.71 -24.85
C ASP A 229 28.79 23.41 -23.56
N SER A 230 29.38 22.23 -23.44
CA SER A 230 30.31 21.90 -22.34
C SER A 230 31.58 22.78 -22.32
N LYS A 231 31.74 23.70 -23.29
CA LYS A 231 32.81 24.70 -23.36
C LYS A 231 32.40 26.17 -23.18
N SER A 232 31.12 26.52 -23.00
CA SER A 232 30.70 27.93 -22.83
C SER A 232 29.79 28.12 -21.62
N LYS A 233 30.21 29.00 -20.70
CA LYS A 233 29.65 29.20 -19.35
C LYS A 233 28.51 30.21 -19.27
N HIS A 234 27.74 30.50 -20.32
CA HIS A 234 26.60 31.41 -20.19
C HIS A 234 25.48 31.08 -21.16
N GLU A 235 24.41 30.45 -20.64
CA GLU A 235 23.00 30.68 -21.01
C GLU A 235 22.10 29.65 -20.30
N HIS A 236 21.61 30.01 -19.11
CA HIS A 236 20.61 29.25 -18.36
C HIS A 236 19.22 29.80 -18.68
N GLN A 237 18.40 29.08 -19.46
CA GLN A 237 16.93 29.02 -19.22
C GLN A 237 16.09 28.07 -20.10
N GLN A 238 16.63 27.38 -21.12
CA GLN A 238 15.83 26.39 -21.89
C GLN A 238 16.18 24.90 -21.66
N HIS A 239 17.14 24.59 -20.78
CA HIS A 239 17.73 23.24 -20.68
C HIS A 239 17.06 22.25 -19.73
N ASN A 240 15.90 22.55 -19.14
CA ASN A 240 15.26 21.63 -18.19
C ASN A 240 14.34 20.59 -18.83
N LYS A 241 13.68 20.88 -19.96
CA LYS A 241 12.64 19.99 -20.53
C LYS A 241 13.18 18.63 -20.98
N TYR A 242 14.39 18.58 -21.55
CA TYR A 242 14.98 17.34 -22.09
C TYR A 242 16.20 16.86 -21.30
N ARG A 243 16.41 17.39 -20.09
CA ARG A 243 17.58 17.10 -19.25
C ARG A 243 17.78 15.60 -18.99
N TYR A 244 16.69 14.87 -18.82
CA TYR A 244 16.65 13.46 -18.46
C TYR A 244 16.80 12.50 -19.64
N TYR A 245 16.97 13.00 -20.86
CA TYR A 245 17.18 12.17 -22.05
C TYR A 245 18.67 12.06 -22.41
N SER A 246 19.12 10.86 -22.77
CA SER A 246 20.45 10.53 -23.28
C SER A 246 20.35 9.67 -24.54
N GLU A 247 21.43 9.61 -25.34
CA GLU A 247 21.48 8.79 -26.56
C GLU A 247 22.66 7.82 -26.46
N ALA A 248 22.40 6.55 -26.73
CA ALA A 248 23.39 5.48 -26.77
C ALA A 248 23.01 4.44 -27.82
N ASN A 249 23.97 4.02 -28.65
CA ASN A 249 23.81 3.03 -29.71
C ASN A 249 22.72 3.37 -30.74
N GLY A 250 22.45 4.66 -30.97
CA GLY A 250 21.40 5.13 -31.87
C GLY A 250 19.99 5.02 -31.28
N LEU A 251 19.87 4.81 -29.96
CA LEU A 251 18.62 4.75 -29.23
C LEU A 251 18.53 5.87 -28.20
N LEU A 252 17.33 6.41 -28.02
CA LEU A 252 17.05 7.45 -27.04
C LEU A 252 16.63 6.80 -25.72
N TRP A 253 17.26 7.21 -24.64
CA TRP A 253 17.03 6.72 -23.28
C TRP A 253 16.50 7.86 -22.41
N TYR A 254 15.57 7.53 -21.51
CA TYR A 254 15.09 8.45 -20.47
C TYR A 254 15.55 7.94 -19.11
N VAL A 255 16.16 8.79 -18.32
CA VAL A 255 16.66 8.48 -16.99
C VAL A 255 15.81 9.23 -15.97
N SER A 256 14.91 8.54 -15.28
CA SER A 256 14.25 9.11 -14.10
C SER A 256 15.21 9.09 -12.92
N ASN A 257 15.40 10.24 -12.24
CA ASN A 257 16.00 10.24 -10.92
C ASN A 257 14.98 9.69 -9.91
N THR A 258 14.78 8.38 -9.91
CA THR A 258 14.22 7.68 -8.76
C THR A 258 15.34 7.50 -7.75
N CYS A 259 15.12 8.08 -6.58
CA CYS A 259 16.08 8.34 -5.51
C CYS A 259 16.84 7.11 -4.99
N ARG A 260 18.02 7.39 -4.41
CA ARG A 260 18.67 6.59 -3.37
C ARG A 260 17.74 6.39 -2.18
#